data_AF-A0A395H191-F1
#
_entry.id   AF-A0A395H191-F1
#
_cell.length_a   1.000
_cell.length_b   1.000
_cell.length_c   1.000
_cell.angle_alpha   90.00
_cell.angle_beta   90.00
_cell.angle_gamma   90.00
#
_symmetry.space_group_name_H-M   'P 1'
#
loop_
_entity.id
_entity.type
_entity.pdbx_description
1 polymer ?
#
loop_
_entity_poly.entity_id
_entity_poly.type
_entity_poly.pdbx_seq_one_letter_code
_entity_poly.pdbx_strand_id
1 'polypeptide(L)'
;MSAILSADDLNDFISPGVACIKPVETLPVKDASKSDNPYEVTTEDKVEPENLPPAQISLTDCLACSGCVTSAEAVLISLQSHAEVLNTLDAHPELPLSHEDGRSAHELVTTNEGRVFVASVSPQVRASLAATYGITEKEATYLIHQFLSGPQGLKAGGKNGSGFTWVVDTNVLREAVLALTADEVSETLTCNMGSSGTDGALPKRPILSSACPGWICYAEKTHPFILPHLSRLKSPQALAGTFLKTVLGKSLGISASCIWHLAIMPCFDKKLEASREELTDASWMSAKDEHHTPVRDVDCVITTRELLSLASSRGISLPNLPLKPLPQSFTPPFPDKTLNGFLFAKSSPRQTAAAGTSGGYLHHVLETFQARNPGSEIVTQRGRNADVVEYVLMSSERTPILKAARYYGFRNIQNLVRKLKPARVSRLPGGNRRQPVGRAAAAAGSGTDYAYVEVMACPGGCTNGGGQIRIEDAREATSNTQPGEVPDSSSKPTPHEQRTWLARVDEAYYSAESDSEHEVGNQSQSLSILEKEDKVHSALRYWSDFMGIPLSKLAYTTYREVESDVGKNQPAVNDTTRVVELAGKIGGGW
;
A
#
# COMPACT_ATOMS: atom_id res chain seq x y z
N MET A 1 -8.07 -48.67 9.08
CA MET A 1 -8.77 -47.85 10.10
C MET A 1 -8.68 -46.41 9.64
N SER A 2 -9.63 -46.02 8.80
CA SER A 2 -9.78 -44.71 8.20
C SER A 2 -10.08 -43.66 9.27
N ALA A 3 -9.21 -42.65 9.39
CA ALA A 3 -9.51 -41.46 10.17
C ALA A 3 -10.67 -40.74 9.48
N ILE A 4 -11.82 -40.67 10.16
CA ILE A 4 -12.98 -39.91 9.72
C ILE A 4 -12.57 -38.43 9.76
N LEU A 5 -12.32 -37.86 8.59
CA LEU A 5 -12.15 -36.43 8.37
C LEU A 5 -13.47 -35.72 8.77
N SER A 6 -13.36 -34.68 9.58
CA SER A 6 -14.49 -33.80 9.89
C SER A 6 -14.97 -33.11 8.61
N ALA A 7 -16.28 -32.86 8.48
CA ALA A 7 -16.83 -32.09 7.36
C ALA A 7 -16.21 -30.68 7.27
N ASP A 8 -15.71 -30.14 8.39
CA ASP A 8 -14.96 -28.88 8.45
C ASP A 8 -13.56 -28.98 7.80
N ASP A 9 -12.94 -30.16 7.77
CA ASP A 9 -11.62 -30.37 7.14
C ASP A 9 -11.74 -30.61 5.61
N LEU A 10 -12.96 -30.87 5.10
CA LEU A 10 -13.21 -31.14 3.69
C LEU A 10 -13.51 -29.88 2.86
N ASN A 11 -13.89 -28.77 3.48
CA ASN A 11 -14.25 -27.52 2.78
C ASN A 11 -13.07 -26.62 2.40
N ASP A 12 -11.86 -26.91 2.88
CA ASP A 12 -10.64 -26.15 2.55
C ASP A 12 -9.87 -26.72 1.34
N PHE A 13 -10.36 -27.81 0.74
CA PHE A 13 -9.77 -28.45 -0.44
C PHE A 13 -10.62 -28.18 -1.70
N ILE A 14 -10.92 -26.91 -1.99
CA ILE A 14 -11.42 -26.52 -3.30
C ILE A 14 -10.23 -26.27 -4.22
N SER A 15 -10.13 -27.08 -5.27
CA SER A 15 -9.24 -26.91 -6.42
C SER A 15 -9.17 -25.44 -6.90
N PRO A 16 -8.05 -24.99 -7.48
CA PRO A 16 -7.88 -23.59 -7.86
C PRO A 16 -8.84 -23.22 -8.99
N GLY A 17 -9.72 -22.25 -8.71
CA GLY A 17 -10.64 -21.66 -9.67
C GLY A 17 -12.02 -22.32 -9.70
N VAL A 18 -13.06 -21.49 -9.88
CA VAL A 18 -14.40 -21.88 -10.33
C VAL A 18 -15.45 -22.31 -9.28
N ALA A 19 -15.44 -21.80 -8.05
CA ALA A 19 -16.58 -22.01 -7.14
C ALA A 19 -17.02 -20.73 -6.41
N CYS A 20 -17.42 -19.70 -7.16
CA CYS A 20 -18.42 -18.68 -6.75
C CYS A 20 -18.68 -17.63 -7.86
N ILE A 21 -18.72 -18.04 -9.13
CA ILE A 21 -19.29 -17.21 -10.19
C ILE A 21 -20.67 -17.79 -10.47
N LYS A 22 -21.73 -17.23 -9.88
CA LYS A 22 -22.99 -17.18 -10.63
C LYS A 22 -22.67 -16.28 -11.82
N PRO A 23 -22.79 -16.74 -13.07
CA PRO A 23 -22.65 -15.86 -14.21
C PRO A 23 -23.59 -14.70 -13.99
N VAL A 24 -23.07 -13.47 -13.98
CA VAL A 24 -23.92 -12.31 -14.22
C VAL A 24 -24.59 -12.62 -15.56
N GLU A 25 -25.93 -12.73 -15.56
CA GLU A 25 -26.69 -12.80 -16.78
C GLU A 25 -26.24 -11.62 -17.63
N THR A 26 -25.45 -11.90 -18.67
CA THR A 26 -25.07 -10.92 -19.66
C THR A 26 -26.39 -10.39 -20.21
N LEU A 27 -26.68 -9.11 -19.92
CA LEU A 27 -27.75 -8.39 -20.61
C LEU A 27 -27.59 -8.70 -22.11
N PRO A 28 -28.68 -9.08 -22.80
CA PRO A 28 -28.58 -9.48 -24.19
C PRO A 28 -27.89 -8.39 -25.00
N VAL A 29 -26.91 -8.80 -25.79
CA VAL A 29 -26.25 -7.96 -26.80
C VAL A 29 -27.36 -7.30 -27.61
N LYS A 30 -27.44 -5.96 -27.56
CA LYS A 30 -28.31 -5.23 -28.49
C LYS A 30 -27.79 -5.53 -29.89
N ASP A 31 -28.54 -6.32 -30.64
CA ASP A 31 -28.28 -6.61 -32.03
C ASP A 31 -28.11 -5.29 -32.80
N ALA A 32 -26.91 -5.09 -33.35
CA ALA A 32 -26.61 -4.05 -34.32
C ALA A 32 -27.22 -4.43 -35.68
N SER A 33 -28.54 -4.53 -35.74
CA SER A 33 -29.28 -4.65 -36.99
C SER A 33 -30.75 -4.31 -36.80
N LYS A 34 -31.09 -3.02 -36.89
CA LYS A 34 -32.36 -2.54 -37.47
C LYS A 34 -32.29 -1.04 -37.75
N SER A 35 -32.40 -0.77 -39.04
CA SER A 35 -32.50 0.51 -39.74
C SER A 35 -33.72 1.34 -39.33
N ASP A 36 -33.53 2.66 -39.42
CA ASP A 36 -34.49 3.73 -39.74
C ASP A 36 -35.89 3.71 -39.12
N ASN A 37 -36.14 4.68 -38.24
CA ASN A 37 -37.43 5.36 -38.13
C ASN A 37 -37.21 6.83 -37.73
N PRO A 38 -37.41 7.80 -38.64
CA PRO A 38 -37.21 9.22 -38.37
C PRO A 38 -38.53 9.85 -37.90
N TYR A 39 -39.05 9.48 -36.73
CA TYR A 39 -40.06 10.27 -36.02
C TYR A 39 -40.27 9.72 -34.60
N GLU A 40 -39.45 10.17 -33.65
CA GLU A 40 -39.83 10.13 -32.24
C GLU A 40 -39.43 11.47 -31.62
N VAL A 41 -40.44 12.31 -31.41
CA VAL A 41 -40.32 13.62 -30.74
C VAL A 41 -40.73 13.41 -29.30
N THR A 42 -39.78 13.50 -28.36
CA THR A 42 -40.07 13.85 -26.97
C THR A 42 -38.92 14.65 -26.36
N THR A 43 -39.19 15.96 -26.21
CA THR A 43 -38.85 16.88 -25.10
C THR A 43 -37.45 16.87 -24.47
N GLU A 44 -36.91 18.09 -24.42
CA GLU A 44 -35.62 18.54 -23.89
C GLU A 44 -35.32 18.13 -22.42
N ASP A 45 -34.02 18.19 -22.08
CA ASP A 45 -33.35 18.02 -20.78
C ASP A 45 -33.01 16.60 -20.29
N LYS A 46 -31.88 16.10 -20.81
CA LYS A 46 -30.83 15.36 -20.07
C LYS A 46 -29.65 15.06 -21.00
N VAL A 47 -28.63 15.90 -20.96
CA VAL A 47 -27.31 15.56 -21.50
C VAL A 47 -26.68 14.61 -20.48
N GLU A 48 -26.71 13.31 -20.76
CA GLU A 48 -25.89 12.34 -20.04
C GLU A 48 -24.41 12.59 -20.40
N PRO A 49 -23.48 12.68 -19.42
CA PRO A 49 -22.07 12.72 -19.72
C PRO A 49 -21.65 11.40 -20.40
N GLU A 50 -20.82 11.48 -21.43
CA GLU A 50 -20.18 10.32 -22.06
C GLU A 50 -19.37 9.55 -21.00
N ASN A 51 -19.99 8.55 -20.38
CA ASN A 51 -19.32 7.65 -19.47
C ASN A 51 -18.45 6.70 -20.29
N LEU A 52 -17.14 6.96 -20.29
CA LEU A 52 -16.13 5.96 -20.63
C LEU A 52 -16.42 4.67 -19.83
N PRO A 53 -16.26 3.47 -20.43
CA PRO A 53 -16.55 2.24 -19.72
C PRO A 53 -15.69 2.14 -18.46
N PRO A 54 -16.29 1.89 -17.28
CA PRO A 54 -15.53 1.74 -16.04
C PRO A 54 -14.54 0.59 -16.20
N ALA A 55 -13.30 0.79 -15.76
CA ALA A 55 -12.27 -0.24 -15.78
C ALA A 55 -12.81 -1.50 -15.07
N GLN A 56 -13.04 -2.58 -15.81
CA GLN A 56 -13.50 -3.84 -15.24
C GLN A 56 -12.33 -4.51 -14.53
N ILE A 57 -12.19 -4.24 -13.23
CA ILE A 57 -11.24 -4.95 -12.38
C ILE A 57 -11.81 -6.34 -12.15
N SER A 58 -11.20 -7.38 -12.72
CA SER A 58 -11.61 -8.74 -12.42
C SER A 58 -11.17 -9.10 -11.00
N LEU A 59 -11.94 -9.94 -10.30
CA LEU A 59 -11.52 -10.51 -9.01
C LEU A 59 -10.18 -11.28 -9.09
N THR A 60 -9.71 -11.61 -10.30
CA THR A 60 -8.40 -12.23 -10.52
C THR A 60 -7.23 -11.24 -10.54
N ASP A 61 -7.50 -9.94 -10.67
CA ASP A 61 -6.48 -8.89 -10.63
C ASP A 61 -6.10 -8.49 -9.21
N CYS A 62 -6.97 -8.82 -8.25
CA CYS A 62 -6.67 -8.75 -6.84
C CYS A 62 -5.99 -10.06 -6.40
N LEU A 63 -4.66 -10.05 -6.28
CA LEU A 63 -3.88 -11.18 -5.73
C LEU A 63 -4.23 -11.49 -4.26
N ALA A 64 -5.10 -10.70 -3.62
CA ALA A 64 -5.39 -10.66 -2.18
C ALA A 64 -6.29 -11.78 -1.64
N CYS A 65 -6.21 -12.97 -2.21
CA CYS A 65 -7.14 -14.09 -2.06
C CYS A 65 -8.36 -13.97 -2.96
N SER A 66 -8.49 -14.93 -3.89
CA SER A 66 -9.70 -15.13 -4.69
C SER A 66 -10.88 -15.37 -3.74
N GLY A 67 -11.67 -14.34 -3.47
CA GLY A 67 -12.84 -14.40 -2.58
C GLY A 67 -12.78 -13.57 -1.30
N CYS A 68 -11.70 -12.82 -1.02
CA CYS A 68 -11.63 -11.96 0.17
C CYS A 68 -12.27 -10.58 -0.04
N VAL A 69 -12.41 -10.12 -1.29
CA VAL A 69 -12.99 -8.82 -1.64
C VAL A 69 -14.50 -8.97 -1.82
N THR A 70 -15.27 -8.18 -1.08
CA THR A 70 -16.73 -8.09 -1.17
C THR A 70 -17.16 -7.19 -2.33
N SER A 71 -18.42 -7.28 -2.78
CA SER A 71 -18.95 -6.41 -3.83
C SER A 71 -18.85 -4.92 -3.48
N ALA A 72 -19.05 -4.55 -2.21
CA ALA A 72 -18.90 -3.17 -1.74
C ALA A 72 -17.43 -2.70 -1.82
N GLU A 73 -16.48 -3.57 -1.48
CA GLU A 73 -15.05 -3.27 -1.60
C GLU A 73 -14.60 -3.17 -3.06
N ALA A 74 -15.16 -3.99 -3.96
CA ALA A 74 -14.90 -3.85 -5.40
C ALA A 74 -15.37 -2.48 -5.94
N VAL A 75 -16.48 -1.96 -5.43
CA VAL A 75 -16.94 -0.58 -5.73
C VAL A 75 -15.95 0.45 -5.20
N LEU A 76 -15.49 0.34 -3.95
CA LEU A 76 -14.49 1.26 -3.37
C LEU A 76 -13.17 1.28 -4.16
N ILE A 77 -12.73 0.13 -4.66
CA ILE A 77 -11.56 0.02 -5.54
C ILE A 77 -11.82 0.74 -6.87
N SER A 78 -13.03 0.61 -7.42
CA SER A 78 -13.39 1.20 -8.73
C SER A 78 -13.57 2.72 -8.66
N LEU A 79 -14.03 3.25 -7.53
CA LEU A 79 -14.16 4.70 -7.29
C LEU A 79 -12.78 5.40 -7.30
N GLN A 80 -11.73 4.71 -6.87
CA GLN A 80 -10.37 5.20 -6.95
C GLN A 80 -9.76 4.79 -8.29
N SER A 81 -9.65 5.70 -9.25
CA SER A 81 -9.16 5.39 -10.60
C SER A 81 -8.41 6.56 -11.21
N HIS A 82 -7.70 6.30 -12.32
CA HIS A 82 -7.09 7.37 -13.11
C HIS A 82 -8.12 8.39 -13.63
N ALA A 83 -9.36 7.96 -13.90
CA ALA A 83 -10.44 8.86 -14.30
C ALA A 83 -10.81 9.83 -13.16
N GLU A 84 -10.85 9.32 -11.93
CA GLU A 84 -11.06 10.18 -10.75
C GLU A 84 -9.96 11.24 -10.63
N VAL A 85 -8.69 10.84 -10.80
CA VAL A 85 -7.56 11.80 -10.77
C VAL A 85 -7.77 12.93 -11.79
N LEU A 86 -8.15 12.60 -13.03
CA LEU A 86 -8.41 13.61 -14.07
C LEU A 86 -9.61 14.48 -13.72
N ASN A 87 -10.71 13.87 -13.27
CA ASN A 87 -11.92 14.59 -12.87
C ASN A 87 -11.63 15.57 -11.74
N THR A 88 -10.91 15.16 -10.69
CA THR A 88 -10.57 16.05 -9.57
C THR A 88 -9.67 17.21 -10.03
N LEU A 89 -8.64 16.94 -10.84
CA LEU A 89 -7.72 17.97 -11.35
C LEU A 89 -8.43 18.97 -12.27
N ASP A 90 -9.41 18.50 -13.05
CA ASP A 90 -10.16 19.33 -13.98
C ASP A 90 -11.34 20.05 -13.31
N ALA A 91 -11.82 19.57 -12.16
CA ALA A 91 -12.87 20.21 -11.36
C ALA A 91 -12.32 21.31 -10.44
N HIS A 92 -11.12 21.13 -9.87
CA HIS A 92 -10.57 22.03 -8.85
C HIS A 92 -9.30 22.74 -9.32
N PRO A 93 -9.22 24.08 -9.22
CA PRO A 93 -7.98 24.82 -9.47
C PRO A 93 -6.93 24.57 -8.38
N GLU A 94 -5.65 24.67 -8.75
CA GLU A 94 -4.52 24.63 -7.81
C GLU A 94 -4.52 25.87 -6.91
N LEU A 95 -4.37 25.66 -5.59
CA LEU A 95 -4.34 26.74 -4.61
C LEU A 95 -2.95 27.41 -4.59
N PRO A 96 -2.84 28.75 -4.76
CA PRO A 96 -1.55 29.42 -4.83
C PRO A 96 -0.82 29.39 -3.48
N LEU A 97 0.46 29.02 -3.51
CA LEU A 97 1.32 28.91 -2.32
C LEU A 97 1.83 30.25 -1.78
N SER A 98 1.64 31.37 -2.51
CA SER A 98 2.23 32.68 -2.20
C SER A 98 1.17 33.78 -2.13
N HIS A 99 1.33 34.66 -1.15
CA HIS A 99 0.47 35.80 -0.83
C HIS A 99 0.68 37.03 -1.74
N GLU A 100 1.23 36.88 -2.95
CA GLU A 100 1.73 38.03 -3.74
C GLU A 100 0.74 38.61 -4.75
N ASP A 101 -0.30 37.89 -5.17
CA ASP A 101 -1.34 38.46 -6.02
C ASP A 101 -2.56 38.80 -5.17
N GLY A 102 -3.04 40.05 -5.28
CA GLY A 102 -4.10 40.65 -4.46
C GLY A 102 -5.49 40.00 -4.50
N ARG A 103 -5.61 38.74 -4.95
CA ARG A 103 -6.72 37.82 -4.62
C ARG A 103 -6.25 36.97 -3.45
N SER A 104 -6.75 37.29 -2.25
CA SER A 104 -6.28 36.61 -1.05
C SER A 104 -6.46 35.09 -1.20
N ALA A 105 -5.44 34.29 -0.83
CA ALA A 105 -5.62 32.84 -0.66
C ALA A 105 -6.85 32.53 0.24
N HIS A 106 -7.18 33.48 1.12
CA HIS A 106 -8.38 33.52 1.92
C HIS A 106 -9.70 33.45 1.12
N GLU A 107 -9.81 34.03 -0.08
CA GLU A 107 -11.03 34.01 -0.92
C GLU A 107 -11.30 32.62 -1.54
N LEU A 108 -10.25 31.96 -2.05
CA LEU A 108 -10.31 30.58 -2.58
C LEU A 108 -10.49 29.54 -1.47
N VAL A 109 -9.92 29.79 -0.30
CA VAL A 109 -10.13 28.97 0.91
C VAL A 109 -11.57 29.15 1.44
N THR A 110 -12.14 30.36 1.37
CA THR A 110 -13.54 30.59 1.81
C THR A 110 -14.60 30.03 0.85
N THR A 111 -14.28 29.89 -0.43
CA THR A 111 -15.17 29.29 -1.44
C THR A 111 -15.02 27.77 -1.55
N ASN A 112 -13.97 27.18 -0.93
CA ASN A 112 -13.66 25.75 -0.94
C ASN A 112 -13.48 25.16 -2.36
N GLU A 113 -13.16 26.01 -3.34
CA GLU A 113 -13.04 25.61 -4.75
C GLU A 113 -11.64 25.11 -5.08
N GLY A 114 -10.60 25.71 -4.49
CA GLY A 114 -9.20 25.37 -4.77
C GLY A 114 -8.64 24.25 -3.89
N ARG A 115 -7.71 23.46 -4.44
CA ARG A 115 -7.00 22.39 -3.71
C ARG A 115 -5.49 22.43 -3.90
N VAL A 116 -4.78 21.93 -2.90
CA VAL A 116 -3.34 21.62 -2.97
C VAL A 116 -3.21 20.15 -3.35
N PHE A 117 -2.62 19.88 -4.52
CA PHE A 117 -2.44 18.52 -5.02
C PHE A 117 -1.06 17.99 -4.67
N VAL A 118 -1.01 16.85 -3.97
CA VAL A 118 0.24 16.18 -3.59
C VAL A 118 0.20 14.72 -3.98
N ALA A 119 1.33 14.18 -4.40
CA ALA A 119 1.45 12.78 -4.77
C ALA A 119 2.52 12.07 -3.95
N SER A 120 2.30 10.80 -3.63
CA SER A 120 3.31 9.90 -3.08
C SER A 120 3.51 8.71 -4.00
N VAL A 121 4.76 8.29 -4.19
CA VAL A 121 5.12 7.25 -5.16
C VAL A 121 5.91 6.14 -4.49
N SER A 122 5.54 4.88 -4.77
CA SER A 122 6.31 3.72 -4.31
C SER A 122 7.58 3.49 -5.13
N PRO A 123 8.66 2.93 -4.55
CA PRO A 123 9.83 2.50 -5.32
C PRO A 123 9.51 1.38 -6.31
N GLN A 124 8.57 0.50 -5.99
CA GLN A 124 8.18 -0.59 -6.90
C GLN A 124 7.51 -0.08 -8.18
N VAL A 125 6.80 1.06 -8.12
CA VAL A 125 6.27 1.76 -9.30
C VAL A 125 7.39 2.24 -10.20
N ARG A 126 8.42 2.87 -9.63
CA ARG A 126 9.60 3.35 -10.39
C ARG A 126 10.37 2.21 -11.01
N ALA A 127 10.61 1.13 -10.26
CA ALA A 127 11.24 -0.09 -10.78
C ALA A 127 10.44 -0.71 -11.94
N SER A 128 9.11 -0.75 -11.84
CA SER A 128 8.26 -1.29 -12.90
C SER A 128 8.28 -0.42 -14.16
N LEU A 129 8.26 0.92 -14.03
CA LEU A 129 8.43 1.84 -15.16
C LEU A 129 9.83 1.77 -15.78
N ALA A 130 10.87 1.69 -14.96
CA ALA A 130 12.25 1.51 -15.38
C ALA A 130 12.40 0.23 -16.22
N ALA A 131 11.88 -0.89 -15.72
CA ALA A 131 11.83 -2.15 -16.46
C ALA A 131 10.98 -2.07 -17.74
N THR A 132 9.91 -1.27 -17.76
CA THR A 132 9.05 -1.10 -18.94
C THR A 132 9.76 -0.37 -20.07
N TYR A 133 10.36 0.78 -19.76
CA TYR A 133 10.98 1.63 -20.78
C TYR A 133 12.47 1.37 -20.98
N GLY A 134 13.08 0.48 -20.20
CA GLY A 134 14.52 0.21 -20.27
C GLY A 134 15.36 1.40 -19.84
N ILE A 135 14.87 2.18 -18.88
CA ILE A 135 15.52 3.35 -18.29
C ILE A 135 15.95 3.04 -16.86
N THR A 136 16.76 3.89 -16.25
CA THR A 136 17.16 3.70 -14.86
C THR A 136 16.07 4.12 -13.86
N GLU A 137 16.17 3.70 -12.60
CA GLU A 137 15.22 4.09 -11.54
C GLU A 137 15.20 5.62 -11.31
N LYS A 138 16.37 6.26 -11.42
CA LYS A 138 16.53 7.72 -11.33
C LYS A 138 15.83 8.41 -12.51
N GLU A 139 15.98 7.88 -13.72
CA GLU A 139 15.28 8.38 -14.89
C GLU A 139 13.75 8.17 -14.79
N ALA A 140 13.31 7.04 -14.27
CA ALA A 140 11.89 6.79 -14.00
C ALA A 140 11.33 7.77 -12.95
N THR A 141 12.13 8.15 -11.95
CA THR A 141 11.76 9.22 -11.00
C THR A 141 11.54 10.55 -11.74
N TYR A 142 12.49 10.95 -12.59
CA TYR A 142 12.33 12.18 -13.38
C TYR A 142 11.12 12.13 -14.30
N LEU A 143 10.88 11.00 -14.94
CA LEU A 143 9.73 10.77 -15.80
C LEU A 143 8.42 11.01 -15.04
N ILE A 144 8.27 10.42 -13.84
CA ILE A 144 7.07 10.60 -13.01
C ILE A 144 6.93 12.05 -12.57
N HIS A 145 8.00 12.72 -12.14
CA HIS A 145 7.96 14.12 -11.75
C HIS A 145 7.52 15.02 -12.92
N GLN A 146 8.11 14.82 -14.10
CA GLN A 146 7.75 15.57 -15.30
C GLN A 146 6.31 15.33 -15.73
N PHE A 147 5.82 14.10 -15.55
CA PHE A 147 4.44 13.76 -15.84
C PHE A 147 3.45 14.40 -14.85
N LEU A 148 3.71 14.33 -13.55
CA LEU A 148 2.76 14.78 -12.52
C LEU A 148 2.80 16.31 -12.30
N SER A 149 3.98 16.92 -12.39
CA SER A 149 4.21 18.31 -12.00
C SER A 149 4.72 19.20 -13.14
N GLY A 150 5.26 18.59 -14.21
CA GLY A 150 5.89 19.32 -15.29
C GLY A 150 4.90 20.00 -16.26
N PRO A 151 5.38 20.99 -17.02
CA PRO A 151 4.56 21.76 -17.95
C PRO A 151 4.05 20.93 -19.14
N GLN A 152 4.76 19.86 -19.52
CA GLN A 152 4.36 18.92 -20.57
C GLN A 152 3.57 17.70 -20.01
N GLY A 153 3.41 17.65 -18.69
CA GLY A 153 2.69 16.60 -17.98
C GLY A 153 1.20 16.89 -17.87
N LEU A 154 0.58 16.47 -16.77
CA LEU A 154 -0.86 16.60 -16.51
C LEU A 154 -1.40 18.03 -16.67
N LYS A 155 -0.56 19.04 -16.44
CA LYS A 155 -0.91 20.46 -16.61
C LYS A 155 -1.25 20.81 -18.06
N ALA A 156 -0.62 20.17 -19.05
CA ALA A 156 -0.73 20.54 -20.46
C ALA A 156 -2.13 20.33 -21.07
N GLY A 157 -2.93 19.44 -20.48
CA GLY A 157 -4.28 19.11 -20.97
C GLY A 157 -5.39 19.28 -19.94
N GLY A 158 -5.10 19.87 -18.77
CA GLY A 158 -6.07 20.10 -17.70
C GLY A 158 -6.87 21.38 -17.88
N LYS A 159 -8.18 21.34 -17.60
CA LYS A 159 -9.06 22.52 -17.71
C LYS A 159 -8.57 23.70 -16.88
N ASN A 160 -8.04 23.42 -15.70
CA ASN A 160 -7.50 24.42 -14.76
C ASN A 160 -5.96 24.53 -14.81
N GLY A 161 -5.27 23.77 -15.67
CA GLY A 161 -3.81 23.67 -15.66
C GLY A 161 -3.24 23.09 -14.34
N SER A 162 -4.08 22.40 -13.56
CA SER A 162 -3.70 21.81 -12.27
C SER A 162 -2.73 20.65 -12.46
N GLY A 163 -1.77 20.55 -11.55
CA GLY A 163 -0.85 19.41 -11.44
C GLY A 163 -0.41 19.24 -10.00
N PHE A 164 0.46 18.28 -9.74
CA PHE A 164 0.90 17.99 -8.39
C PHE A 164 2.03 18.93 -7.97
N THR A 165 1.82 19.66 -6.89
CA THR A 165 2.78 20.64 -6.37
C THR A 165 4.00 19.96 -5.75
N TRP A 166 3.76 18.85 -5.03
CA TRP A 166 4.81 18.01 -4.45
C TRP A 166 4.59 16.54 -4.80
N VAL A 167 5.67 15.89 -5.23
CA VAL A 167 5.74 14.44 -5.45
C VAL A 167 6.78 13.89 -4.49
N VAL A 168 6.34 13.07 -3.54
CA VAL A 168 7.19 12.51 -2.49
C VAL A 168 7.44 11.02 -2.69
N ASP A 169 8.63 10.58 -2.32
CA ASP A 169 8.99 9.17 -2.29
C ASP A 169 8.52 8.53 -0.98
N THR A 170 7.67 7.50 -1.06
CA THR A 170 7.23 6.76 0.13
C THR A 170 8.36 6.00 0.82
N ASN A 171 9.53 5.84 0.20
CA ASN A 171 10.73 5.30 0.85
C ASN A 171 11.10 6.07 2.11
N VAL A 172 10.98 7.40 2.09
CA VAL A 172 11.37 8.23 3.24
C VAL A 172 10.49 7.94 4.45
N LEU A 173 9.17 7.80 4.21
CA LEU A 173 8.24 7.40 5.26
C LEU A 173 8.36 5.90 5.58
N ARG A 174 8.89 5.08 4.65
CA ARG A 174 9.23 3.70 4.96
C ARG A 174 10.37 3.63 5.97
N GLU A 175 11.42 4.44 5.86
CA GLU A 175 12.50 4.49 6.87
C GLU A 175 11.96 4.78 8.27
N ALA A 176 10.95 5.67 8.38
CA ALA A 176 10.22 5.89 9.63
C ALA A 176 9.55 4.61 10.15
N VAL A 177 8.81 3.90 9.28
CA VAL A 177 8.16 2.64 9.68
C VAL A 177 9.18 1.55 10.03
N LEU A 178 10.32 1.49 9.35
CA LEU A 178 11.39 0.52 9.63
C LEU A 178 11.98 0.73 11.02
N ALA A 179 12.38 1.96 11.34
CA ALA A 179 12.90 2.32 12.66
C ALA A 179 11.88 2.03 13.77
N LEU A 180 10.63 2.45 13.58
CA LEU A 180 9.54 2.18 14.54
C LEU A 180 9.23 0.68 14.67
N THR A 181 9.42 -0.13 13.62
CA THR A 181 9.26 -1.59 13.68
C THR A 181 10.34 -2.20 14.58
N ALA A 182 11.60 -1.74 14.46
CA ALA A 182 12.68 -2.20 15.32
C ALA A 182 12.44 -1.82 16.79
N ASP A 183 11.87 -0.64 17.05
CA ASP A 183 11.46 -0.22 18.39
C ASP A 183 10.31 -1.07 18.94
N GLU A 184 9.24 -1.32 18.16
CA GLU A 184 8.12 -2.17 18.57
C GLU A 184 8.58 -3.61 18.94
N VAL A 185 9.52 -4.16 18.17
CA VAL A 185 10.15 -5.47 18.48
C VAL A 185 11.00 -5.39 19.76
N SER A 186 11.78 -4.33 19.93
CA SER A 186 12.64 -4.12 21.12
C SER A 186 11.81 -3.98 22.41
N GLU A 187 10.76 -3.18 22.38
CA GLU A 187 9.83 -2.99 23.51
C GLU A 187 9.13 -4.30 23.87
N THR A 188 8.65 -5.04 22.87
CA THR A 188 7.97 -6.32 23.11
C THR A 188 8.89 -7.40 23.68
N LEU A 189 10.18 -7.39 23.32
CA LEU A 189 11.17 -8.33 23.89
C LEU A 189 11.53 -7.99 25.34
N THR A 190 11.58 -6.71 25.69
CA THR A 190 11.91 -6.27 27.06
C THR A 190 10.72 -6.42 28.01
N CYS A 191 9.50 -6.07 27.61
CA CYS A 191 8.29 -6.20 28.45
C CYS A 191 7.95 -7.65 28.82
N ASN A 192 8.22 -8.62 27.94
CA ASN A 192 7.97 -10.03 28.26
C ASN A 192 8.92 -10.61 29.35
N MET A 193 10.02 -9.91 29.68
CA MET A 193 10.97 -10.32 30.74
C MET A 193 10.59 -9.79 32.14
N GLY A 194 9.61 -8.88 32.24
CA GLY A 194 9.24 -8.25 33.51
C GLY A 194 7.76 -7.83 33.54
N SER A 195 6.94 -8.65 34.20
CA SER A 195 5.58 -8.31 34.67
C SER A 195 4.47 -8.19 33.62
N SER A 196 3.49 -9.07 33.76
CA SER A 196 2.13 -8.96 33.20
C SER A 196 1.42 -7.71 33.74
N GLY A 197 1.27 -6.67 32.92
CA GLY A 197 0.43 -5.53 33.28
C GLY A 197 0.77 -4.22 32.59
N THR A 198 0.61 -4.13 31.28
CA THR A 198 0.10 -2.89 30.65
C THR A 198 -0.89 -3.30 29.56
N ASP A 199 -2.12 -2.80 29.71
CA ASP A 199 -3.25 -3.09 28.84
C ASP A 199 -2.98 -2.64 27.40
N GLY A 200 -3.03 -3.59 26.47
CA GLY A 200 -3.53 -3.39 25.12
C GLY A 200 -2.75 -2.48 24.16
N ALA A 201 -1.56 -1.97 24.48
CA ALA A 201 -0.80 -1.08 23.58
C ALA A 201 0.12 -1.83 22.58
N LEU A 202 0.85 -2.85 23.04
CA LEU A 202 1.85 -3.60 22.26
C LEU A 202 1.30 -4.90 21.65
N PRO A 203 1.78 -5.31 20.46
CA PRO A 203 1.38 -6.58 19.84
C PRO A 203 1.91 -7.80 20.58
N LYS A 204 1.16 -8.91 20.53
CA LYS A 204 1.57 -10.21 21.06
C LYS A 204 2.60 -10.87 20.14
N ARG A 205 3.58 -11.56 20.73
CA ARG A 205 4.56 -12.33 19.94
C ARG A 205 3.95 -13.60 19.31
N PRO A 206 4.33 -13.95 18.08
CA PRO A 206 5.21 -13.20 17.19
C PRO A 206 4.53 -11.94 16.64
N ILE A 207 5.26 -10.84 16.52
CA ILE A 207 4.76 -9.62 15.88
C ILE A 207 4.70 -9.86 14.38
N LEU A 208 3.56 -9.58 13.75
CA LEU A 208 3.33 -9.78 12.33
C LEU A 208 3.28 -8.42 11.63
N SER A 209 4.01 -8.27 10.53
CA SER A 209 4.04 -7.02 9.76
C SER A 209 2.65 -6.59 9.28
N SER A 210 2.40 -5.28 9.23
CA SER A 210 1.10 -4.71 8.83
C SER A 210 1.07 -3.99 7.48
N ALA A 211 2.22 -3.79 6.83
CA ALA A 211 2.31 -2.94 5.65
C ALA A 211 1.55 -3.48 4.40
N CYS A 212 1.21 -4.77 4.38
CA CYS A 212 0.54 -5.45 3.28
C CYS A 212 -0.99 -5.51 3.48
N PRO A 213 -1.80 -4.74 2.72
CA PRO A 213 -3.23 -4.66 3.00
C PRO A 213 -3.97 -5.96 2.68
N GLY A 214 -3.57 -6.72 1.64
CA GLY A 214 -4.17 -8.03 1.37
C GLY A 214 -3.99 -9.03 2.52
N TRP A 215 -2.87 -8.95 3.25
CA TRP A 215 -2.67 -9.73 4.48
C TRP A 215 -3.60 -9.27 5.60
N ILE A 216 -3.73 -7.95 5.80
CA ILE A 216 -4.61 -7.39 6.82
C ILE A 216 -6.07 -7.77 6.56
N CYS A 217 -6.57 -7.57 5.34
CA CYS A 217 -7.94 -7.92 4.97
C CYS A 217 -8.23 -9.41 5.22
N TYR A 218 -7.27 -10.29 4.90
CA TYR A 218 -7.38 -11.71 5.19
C TYR A 218 -7.44 -11.98 6.70
N ALA A 219 -6.56 -11.38 7.50
CA ALA A 219 -6.53 -11.56 8.95
C ALA A 219 -7.84 -11.09 9.62
N GLU A 220 -8.34 -9.90 9.25
CA GLU A 220 -9.56 -9.29 9.82
C GLU A 220 -10.83 -10.09 9.53
N LYS A 221 -10.94 -10.67 8.33
CA LYS A 221 -12.15 -11.38 7.89
C LYS A 221 -12.16 -12.85 8.26
N THR A 222 -11.00 -13.49 8.29
CA THR A 222 -10.94 -14.96 8.36
C THR A 222 -10.29 -15.48 9.64
N HIS A 223 -9.40 -14.71 10.28
CA HIS A 223 -8.67 -15.16 11.47
C HIS A 223 -8.52 -14.06 12.53
N PRO A 224 -9.60 -13.64 13.22
CA PRO A 224 -9.57 -12.55 14.20
C PRO A 224 -8.59 -12.75 15.36
N PHE A 225 -8.27 -14.01 15.69
CA PHE A 225 -7.26 -14.36 16.69
C PHE A 225 -5.84 -13.91 16.31
N ILE A 226 -5.59 -13.54 15.05
CA ILE A 226 -4.34 -12.99 14.57
C ILE A 226 -4.20 -11.50 14.87
N LEU A 227 -5.30 -10.74 14.99
CA LEU A 227 -5.27 -9.28 15.15
C LEU A 227 -4.38 -8.79 16.31
N PRO A 228 -4.36 -9.45 17.49
CA PRO A 228 -3.45 -9.06 18.57
C PRO A 228 -1.96 -9.20 18.25
N HIS A 229 -1.60 -9.95 17.21
CA HIS A 229 -0.22 -10.15 16.77
C HIS A 229 0.22 -9.12 15.71
N LEU A 230 -0.71 -8.39 15.09
CA LEU A 230 -0.39 -7.42 14.05
C LEU A 230 0.31 -6.20 14.64
N SER A 231 1.42 -5.78 14.01
CA SER A 231 2.03 -4.48 14.24
C SER A 231 0.99 -3.39 14.06
N ARG A 232 0.97 -2.40 14.95
CA ARG A 232 -0.01 -1.30 14.87
C ARG A 232 0.48 -0.13 14.05
N LEU A 233 1.66 -0.22 13.44
CA LEU A 233 2.19 0.85 12.60
C LEU A 233 1.35 1.01 11.33
N LYS A 234 1.09 2.27 10.97
CA LYS A 234 0.56 2.64 9.65
C LYS A 234 1.56 2.17 8.58
N SER A 235 1.05 1.73 7.42
CA SER A 235 1.93 1.44 6.29
C SER A 235 2.57 2.73 5.76
N PRO A 236 3.65 2.67 4.95
CA PRO A 236 4.27 3.87 4.39
C PRO A 236 3.31 4.76 3.58
N GLN A 237 2.29 4.18 2.93
CA GLN A 237 1.23 4.94 2.27
C GLN A 237 0.41 5.74 3.27
N ALA A 238 -0.11 5.06 4.29
CA ALA A 238 -0.98 5.68 5.29
C ALA A 238 -0.22 6.73 6.11
N LEU A 239 1.04 6.43 6.48
CA LEU A 239 1.91 7.37 7.18
C LEU A 239 2.23 8.61 6.32
N ALA A 240 2.48 8.44 5.02
CA ALA A 240 2.67 9.56 4.10
C ALA A 240 1.43 10.45 4.01
N GLY A 241 0.23 9.86 3.96
CA GLY A 241 -1.03 10.61 3.98
C GLY A 241 -1.19 11.46 5.23
N THR A 242 -1.04 10.85 6.41
CA THR A 242 -1.08 11.58 7.69
C THR A 242 -0.02 12.66 7.76
N PHE A 243 1.23 12.36 7.35
CA PHE A 243 2.33 13.32 7.35
C PHE A 243 2.03 14.53 6.45
N LEU A 244 1.66 14.30 5.20
CA LEU A 244 1.42 15.38 4.24
C LEU A 244 0.24 16.26 4.68
N LYS A 245 -0.90 15.66 5.06
CA LYS A 245 -2.09 16.43 5.44
C LYS A 245 -1.90 17.22 6.74
N THR A 246 -1.23 16.64 7.74
CA THR A 246 -0.94 17.35 8.99
C THR A 246 0.02 18.52 8.79
N VAL A 247 1.15 18.26 8.12
CA VAL A 247 2.21 19.27 7.98
C VAL A 247 1.81 20.38 7.03
N LEU A 248 1.21 20.06 5.87
CA LEU A 248 0.76 21.09 4.93
C LEU A 248 -0.42 21.87 5.48
N GLY A 249 -1.38 21.21 6.16
CA GLY A 249 -2.51 21.89 6.78
C GLY A 249 -2.07 22.93 7.80
N LYS A 250 -1.13 22.55 8.69
CA LYS A 250 -0.57 23.46 9.69
C LYS A 250 0.31 24.55 9.09
N SER A 251 1.18 24.21 8.12
CA SER A 251 2.16 25.15 7.57
C SER A 251 1.53 26.18 6.63
N LEU A 252 0.48 25.81 5.91
CA LEU A 252 -0.24 26.69 4.99
C LEU A 252 -1.48 27.33 5.63
N GLY A 253 -1.88 26.92 6.83
CA GLY A 253 -3.07 27.42 7.50
C GLY A 253 -4.38 27.03 6.81
N ILE A 254 -4.41 25.87 6.16
CA ILE A 254 -5.57 25.35 5.41
C ILE A 254 -6.13 24.07 6.04
N SER A 255 -7.40 23.78 5.78
CA SER A 255 -8.03 22.54 6.20
C SER A 255 -7.41 21.33 5.49
N ALA A 256 -7.38 20.17 6.15
CA ALA A 256 -6.99 18.90 5.54
C ALA A 256 -7.85 18.54 4.31
N SER A 257 -9.10 19.02 4.26
CA SER A 257 -9.99 18.86 3.10
C SER A 257 -9.51 19.62 1.86
N CYS A 258 -8.73 20.69 2.02
CA CYS A 258 -8.14 21.44 0.91
C CYS A 258 -6.91 20.75 0.32
N ILE A 259 -6.40 19.69 0.96
CA ILE A 259 -5.23 18.94 0.52
C ILE A 259 -5.70 17.62 -0.08
N TRP A 260 -5.42 17.43 -1.37
CA TRP A 260 -5.76 16.22 -2.09
C TRP A 260 -4.50 15.41 -2.37
N HIS A 261 -4.44 14.22 -1.80
CA HIS A 261 -3.29 13.32 -1.82
C HIS A 261 -3.56 12.10 -2.71
N LEU A 262 -2.78 11.99 -3.78
CA LEU A 262 -2.69 10.82 -4.65
C LEU A 262 -1.57 9.88 -4.18
N ALA A 263 -1.85 8.60 -4.01
CA ALA A 263 -0.82 7.59 -3.81
C ALA A 263 -0.70 6.68 -5.05
N ILE A 264 0.51 6.53 -5.58
CA ILE A 264 0.81 5.66 -6.70
C ILE A 264 1.52 4.40 -6.20
N MET A 265 0.85 3.26 -6.36
CA MET A 265 1.19 2.02 -5.64
C MET A 265 1.27 0.79 -6.57
N PRO A 266 1.98 -0.28 -6.16
CA PRO A 266 2.11 -1.49 -6.97
C PRO A 266 0.96 -2.49 -6.75
N CYS A 267 -0.11 -2.11 -6.02
CA CYS A 267 -1.15 -3.05 -5.58
C CYS A 267 -2.54 -2.41 -5.53
N PHE A 268 -3.58 -3.17 -5.91
CA PHE A 268 -4.97 -2.74 -5.78
C PHE A 268 -5.44 -2.68 -4.32
N ASP A 269 -4.95 -3.54 -3.42
CA ASP A 269 -5.38 -3.53 -2.01
C ASP A 269 -5.02 -2.24 -1.27
N LYS A 270 -4.06 -1.48 -1.81
CA LYS A 270 -3.72 -0.16 -1.30
C LYS A 270 -4.88 0.83 -1.44
N LYS A 271 -5.77 0.64 -2.42
CA LYS A 271 -7.05 1.36 -2.56
C LYS A 271 -7.99 1.03 -1.40
N LEU A 272 -8.08 -0.25 -1.01
CA LEU A 272 -8.87 -0.66 0.15
C LEU A 272 -8.31 -0.09 1.45
N GLU A 273 -6.98 -0.07 1.60
CA GLU A 273 -6.33 0.57 2.74
C GLU A 273 -6.71 2.05 2.83
N ALA A 274 -6.62 2.81 1.74
CA ALA A 274 -6.99 4.22 1.72
C ALA A 274 -8.47 4.47 2.06
N SER A 275 -9.35 3.49 1.86
CA SER A 275 -10.78 3.57 2.19
C SER A 275 -11.11 3.19 3.63
N ARG A 276 -10.12 2.96 4.51
CA ARG A 276 -10.36 2.59 5.90
C ARG A 276 -10.76 3.81 6.73
N GLU A 277 -11.77 3.64 7.59
CA GLU A 277 -12.35 4.72 8.39
C GLU A 277 -11.36 5.24 9.45
N GLU A 278 -10.50 4.38 9.98
CA GLU A 278 -9.44 4.70 10.93
C GLU A 278 -8.22 5.39 10.29
N LEU A 279 -8.16 5.45 8.95
CA LEU A 279 -7.12 6.18 8.20
C LEU A 279 -7.67 7.50 7.67
N THR A 280 -8.26 8.26 8.59
CA THR A 280 -8.81 9.59 8.39
C THR A 280 -8.25 10.56 9.42
N ASP A 281 -8.48 11.85 9.21
CA ASP A 281 -8.10 12.93 10.12
C ASP A 281 -8.71 12.79 11.52
N ALA A 282 -9.85 12.12 11.64
CA ALA A 282 -10.46 11.77 12.92
C ALA A 282 -9.52 10.96 13.84
N SER A 283 -8.52 10.25 13.29
CA SER A 283 -7.55 9.48 14.07
C SER A 283 -6.52 10.36 14.79
N TRP A 284 -6.20 11.55 14.25
CA TRP A 284 -5.15 12.42 14.77
C TRP A 284 -5.64 13.81 15.20
N MET A 285 -6.84 14.24 14.80
CA MET A 285 -7.45 15.47 15.31
C MET A 285 -7.96 15.31 16.74
N SER A 286 -7.74 16.35 17.56
CA SER A 286 -8.13 16.36 18.98
C SER A 286 -9.55 16.86 19.24
N ALA A 287 -10.19 17.53 18.27
CA ALA A 287 -11.53 18.10 18.43
C ALA A 287 -12.56 17.23 17.72
N LYS A 288 -13.45 16.61 18.50
CA LYS A 288 -14.72 16.08 17.98
C LYS A 288 -15.66 17.24 17.76
N ASP A 289 -15.48 17.95 16.65
CA ASP A 289 -16.58 18.79 16.17
C ASP A 289 -17.68 17.82 15.70
N GLU A 290 -18.87 17.86 16.33
CA GLU A 290 -19.97 16.93 15.99
C GLU A 290 -20.42 17.03 14.53
N HIS A 291 -20.01 18.09 13.83
CA HIS A 291 -20.34 18.38 12.43
C HIS A 291 -19.16 18.16 11.47
N HIS A 292 -18.01 17.67 11.94
CA HIS A 292 -16.85 17.41 11.07
C HIS A 292 -17.04 16.11 10.28
N THR A 293 -16.93 16.21 8.96
CA THR A 293 -16.89 15.02 8.09
C THR A 293 -15.45 14.54 7.99
N PRO A 294 -15.14 13.29 8.40
CA PRO A 294 -13.77 12.78 8.36
C PRO A 294 -13.16 12.86 6.96
N VAL A 295 -11.93 13.37 6.89
CA VAL A 295 -11.15 13.50 5.66
C VAL A 295 -10.14 12.35 5.62
N ARG A 296 -10.07 11.63 4.51
CA ARG A 296 -9.12 10.51 4.35
C ARG A 296 -7.67 11.00 4.42
N ASP A 297 -6.77 10.19 4.98
CA ASP A 297 -5.33 10.46 4.93
C ASP A 297 -4.80 10.38 3.47
N VAL A 298 -5.41 9.52 2.65
CA VAL A 298 -5.12 9.34 1.21
C VAL A 298 -6.43 9.42 0.44
N ASP A 299 -6.55 10.38 -0.47
CA ASP A 299 -7.82 10.65 -1.15
C ASP A 299 -8.07 9.70 -2.32
N CYS A 300 -7.02 9.41 -3.09
CA CYS A 300 -7.10 8.49 -4.22
C CYS A 300 -5.81 7.67 -4.31
N VAL A 301 -5.96 6.39 -4.64
CA VAL A 301 -4.83 5.50 -4.94
C VAL A 301 -4.96 5.02 -6.38
N ILE A 302 -3.89 5.13 -7.15
CA ILE A 302 -3.81 4.51 -8.48
C ILE A 302 -2.68 3.50 -8.52
N THR A 303 -2.85 2.47 -9.33
CA THR A 303 -1.83 1.46 -9.55
C THR A 303 -0.77 1.89 -10.57
N THR A 304 0.30 1.10 -10.70
CA THR A 304 1.35 1.35 -11.70
C THR A 304 0.81 1.22 -13.12
N ARG A 305 -0.09 0.26 -13.36
CA ARG A 305 -0.81 0.17 -14.64
C ARG A 305 -1.69 1.40 -14.89
N GLU A 306 -2.45 1.83 -13.88
CA GLU A 306 -3.31 3.01 -14.02
C GLU A 306 -2.55 4.31 -14.24
N LEU A 307 -1.26 4.38 -13.86
CA LEU A 307 -0.40 5.49 -14.23
C LEU A 307 -0.17 5.56 -15.75
N LEU A 308 -0.03 4.41 -16.42
CA LEU A 308 0.01 4.36 -17.89
C LEU A 308 -1.33 4.80 -18.49
N SER A 309 -2.44 4.29 -17.94
CA SER A 309 -3.79 4.70 -18.37
C SER A 309 -4.03 6.19 -18.17
N LEU A 310 -3.55 6.77 -17.06
CA LEU A 310 -3.64 8.21 -16.78
C LEU A 310 -2.93 9.04 -17.86
N ALA A 311 -1.74 8.62 -18.28
CA ALA A 311 -0.99 9.27 -19.34
C ALA A 311 -1.71 9.17 -20.69
N SER A 312 -2.16 7.96 -21.06
CA SER A 312 -2.92 7.72 -22.29
C SER A 312 -4.22 8.52 -22.35
N SER A 313 -4.99 8.59 -21.26
CA SER A 313 -6.24 9.35 -21.18
C SER A 313 -6.03 10.86 -21.29
N ARG A 314 -4.85 11.38 -20.89
CA ARG A 314 -4.46 12.78 -21.11
C ARG A 314 -3.78 13.00 -22.46
N GLY A 315 -3.62 11.97 -23.28
CA GLY A 315 -2.93 12.04 -24.59
C GLY A 315 -1.42 12.28 -24.46
N ILE A 316 -0.82 11.92 -23.33
CA ILE A 316 0.61 12.15 -23.03
C ILE A 316 1.37 10.84 -23.25
N SER A 317 2.37 10.89 -24.13
CA SER A 317 3.33 9.80 -24.29
C SER A 317 4.43 9.94 -23.25
N LEU A 318 4.45 9.06 -22.24
CA LEU A 318 5.46 9.07 -21.18
C LEU A 318 6.90 9.04 -21.74
N PRO A 319 7.27 8.15 -22.69
CA PRO A 319 8.64 8.12 -23.24
C PRO A 319 9.13 9.44 -23.86
N ASN A 320 8.21 10.33 -24.26
CA ASN A 320 8.56 11.61 -24.87
C ASN A 320 8.84 12.70 -23.83
N LEU A 321 8.54 12.47 -22.56
CA LEU A 321 8.82 13.42 -21.49
C LEU A 321 10.32 13.45 -21.16
N PRO A 322 10.86 14.60 -20.72
CA PRO A 322 12.27 14.70 -20.39
C PRO A 322 12.69 13.78 -19.24
N LEU A 323 13.78 13.03 -19.38
CA LEU A 323 14.37 12.21 -18.30
C LEU A 323 15.35 13.02 -17.43
N LYS A 324 14.96 14.24 -17.03
CA LYS A 324 15.79 15.16 -16.26
C LYS A 324 14.99 15.83 -15.14
N PRO A 325 15.62 16.28 -14.05
CA PRO A 325 14.92 16.93 -12.95
C PRO A 325 14.14 18.15 -13.43
N LEU A 326 13.01 18.42 -12.76
CA LEU A 326 12.22 19.61 -13.00
C LEU A 326 13.00 20.88 -12.63
N PRO A 327 12.81 22.00 -13.36
CA PRO A 327 13.33 23.29 -12.94
C PRO A 327 12.76 23.71 -11.58
N GLN A 328 13.53 24.52 -10.82
CA GLN A 328 13.12 24.99 -9.50
C GLN A 328 11.79 25.74 -9.47
N SER A 329 11.39 26.36 -10.60
CA SER A 329 10.09 27.02 -10.75
C SER A 329 8.89 26.08 -10.62
N PHE A 330 9.09 24.77 -10.84
CA PHE A 330 8.06 23.73 -10.73
C PHE A 330 8.25 22.83 -9.50
N THR A 331 9.25 23.12 -8.65
CA THR A 331 9.54 22.35 -7.44
C THR A 331 9.66 23.30 -6.24
N PRO A 332 8.54 23.89 -5.78
CA PRO A 332 8.57 24.74 -4.61
C PRO A 332 9.09 23.95 -3.40
N PRO A 333 9.92 24.55 -2.53
CA PRO A 333 10.40 23.88 -1.33
C PRO A 333 9.21 23.52 -0.44
N PHE A 334 9.30 22.40 0.26
CA PHE A 334 8.26 22.03 1.21
C PHE A 334 8.21 23.06 2.36
N PRO A 335 7.02 23.48 2.84
CA PRO A 335 6.89 24.67 3.68
C PRO A 335 7.74 24.67 4.96
N ASP A 336 7.82 23.52 5.64
CA ASP A 336 8.67 23.37 6.83
C ASP A 336 10.09 22.93 6.45
N LYS A 337 11.10 23.72 6.85
CA LYS A 337 12.50 23.49 6.46
C LYS A 337 13.09 22.20 7.04
N THR A 338 12.74 21.86 8.28
CA THR A 338 13.28 20.68 8.97
C THR A 338 12.73 19.40 8.33
N LEU A 339 11.41 19.38 8.12
CA LEU A 339 10.70 18.27 7.49
C LEU A 339 10.96 18.19 5.99
N ASN A 340 11.23 19.30 5.31
CA ASN A 340 11.76 19.31 3.94
C ASN A 340 13.08 18.54 3.87
N GLY A 341 13.99 18.79 4.82
CA GLY A 341 15.28 18.08 4.91
C GLY A 341 15.12 16.58 5.15
N PHE A 342 14.06 16.17 5.84
CA PHE A 342 13.69 14.76 6.02
C PHE A 342 13.09 14.16 4.74
N LEU A 343 12.03 14.77 4.19
CA LEU A 343 11.29 14.31 3.00
C LEU A 343 12.13 14.24 1.72
N PHE A 344 13.06 15.17 1.53
CA PHE A 344 13.84 15.30 0.31
C PHE A 344 15.34 15.11 0.57
N ALA A 345 15.68 14.35 1.61
CA ALA A 345 17.06 13.99 1.89
C ALA A 345 17.69 13.25 0.68
N LYS A 346 18.91 13.64 0.30
CA LYS A 346 19.65 13.01 -0.82
C LYS A 346 20.14 11.58 -0.56
N SER A 347 19.76 10.99 0.58
CA SER A 347 20.16 9.63 0.93
C SER A 347 19.09 8.66 0.43
N SER A 348 19.27 8.11 -0.76
CA SER A 348 18.43 6.99 -1.21
C SER A 348 18.66 5.80 -0.25
N PRO A 349 17.59 5.23 0.33
CA PRO A 349 17.74 4.06 1.18
C PRO A 349 18.25 2.87 0.38
N ARG A 350 19.12 2.10 1.02
CA ARG A 350 19.85 0.99 0.41
C ARG A 350 18.91 -0.19 0.19
N GLN A 351 18.42 -0.38 -1.03
CA GLN A 351 17.56 -1.50 -1.37
C GLN A 351 18.44 -2.70 -1.72
N THR A 352 18.72 -3.55 -0.74
CA THR A 352 19.55 -4.74 -0.94
C THR A 352 18.71 -5.93 -1.36
N ALA A 353 19.30 -6.83 -2.18
CA ALA A 353 18.67 -8.11 -2.49
C ALA A 353 18.38 -8.95 -1.21
N ALA A 354 19.15 -8.74 -0.14
CA ALA A 354 18.94 -9.37 1.16
C ALA A 354 17.66 -8.85 1.86
N ALA A 355 17.36 -7.55 1.74
CA ALA A 355 16.13 -6.95 2.24
C ALA A 355 14.87 -7.44 1.49
N GLY A 356 15.04 -7.90 0.25
CA GLY A 356 13.93 -8.30 -0.61
C GLY A 356 13.19 -7.09 -1.19
N THR A 357 12.11 -7.36 -1.91
CA THR A 357 11.37 -6.38 -2.72
C THR A 357 10.14 -5.79 -2.01
N SER A 358 9.89 -6.23 -0.78
CA SER A 358 8.76 -5.81 0.06
C SER A 358 9.02 -4.52 0.85
N GLY A 359 10.25 -4.00 0.82
CA GLY A 359 10.67 -2.84 1.59
C GLY A 359 11.52 -3.14 2.83
N GLY A 360 11.88 -4.40 3.09
CA GLY A 360 12.99 -4.74 3.99
C GLY A 360 12.70 -4.71 5.50
N TYR A 361 11.44 -4.79 5.94
CA TYR A 361 11.04 -4.68 7.35
C TYR A 361 11.79 -5.64 8.27
N LEU A 362 11.75 -6.93 7.94
CA LEU A 362 12.45 -7.94 8.74
C LEU A 362 13.97 -7.77 8.67
N HIS A 363 14.50 -7.37 7.52
CA HIS A 363 15.94 -7.21 7.36
C HIS A 363 16.47 -6.03 8.18
N HIS A 364 15.76 -4.90 8.18
CA HIS A 364 16.07 -3.75 9.01
C HIS A 364 16.08 -4.13 10.50
N VAL A 365 15.07 -4.87 10.97
CA VAL A 365 15.05 -5.39 12.35
C VAL A 365 16.29 -6.24 12.64
N LEU A 366 16.67 -7.15 11.74
CA LEU A 366 17.88 -7.97 11.93
C LEU A 366 19.16 -7.13 11.99
N GLU A 367 19.32 -6.18 11.08
CA GLU A 367 20.50 -5.30 11.02
C GLU A 367 20.58 -4.39 12.24
N THR A 368 19.46 -3.84 12.72
CA THR A 368 19.42 -3.00 13.94
C THR A 368 19.83 -3.82 15.16
N PHE A 369 19.29 -5.03 15.31
CA PHE A 369 19.68 -5.90 16.42
C PHE A 369 21.13 -6.40 16.30
N GLN A 370 21.63 -6.64 15.09
CA GLN A 370 23.03 -6.99 14.85
C GLN A 370 23.96 -5.83 15.24
N ALA A 371 23.63 -4.60 14.84
CA ALA A 371 24.39 -3.40 15.20
C ALA A 371 24.43 -3.16 16.72
N ARG A 372 23.35 -3.49 17.43
CA ARG A 372 23.28 -3.43 18.90
C ARG A 372 24.03 -4.58 19.59
N ASN A 373 24.40 -5.65 18.87
CA ASN A 373 25.11 -6.82 19.40
C ASN A 373 26.38 -7.12 18.57
N PRO A 374 27.49 -6.38 18.78
CA PRO A 374 28.72 -6.57 18.02
C PRO A 374 29.25 -8.00 18.08
N GLY A 375 29.66 -8.54 16.93
CA GLY A 375 30.13 -9.93 16.81
C GLY A 375 29.01 -10.97 16.65
N SER A 376 27.75 -10.54 16.52
CA SER A 376 26.64 -11.41 16.16
C SER A 376 26.55 -11.67 14.65
N GLU A 377 26.02 -12.83 14.29
CA GLU A 377 25.88 -13.29 12.90
C GLU A 377 24.41 -13.60 12.58
N ILE A 378 23.94 -13.11 11.42
CA ILE A 378 22.62 -13.44 10.89
C ILE A 378 22.70 -14.78 10.14
N VAL A 379 22.14 -15.82 10.71
CA VAL A 379 22.07 -17.15 10.10
C VAL A 379 20.74 -17.31 9.35
N THR A 380 20.80 -17.48 8.03
CA THR A 380 19.63 -17.72 7.19
C THR A 380 19.37 -19.21 7.01
N GLN A 381 18.13 -19.63 7.28
CA GLN A 381 17.64 -20.98 7.05
C GLN A 381 16.55 -20.93 5.98
N ARG A 382 16.82 -21.57 4.84
CA ARG A 382 15.84 -21.65 3.75
C ARG A 382 14.65 -22.49 4.22
N GLY A 383 13.45 -21.94 4.07
CA GLY A 383 12.21 -22.65 4.34
C GLY A 383 11.86 -23.63 3.20
N ARG A 384 10.58 -24.02 3.15
CA ARG A 384 10.09 -24.99 2.17
C ARG A 384 10.17 -24.51 0.72
N ASN A 385 10.19 -23.20 0.48
CA ASN A 385 10.29 -22.55 -0.83
C ASN A 385 11.00 -21.19 -0.68
N ALA A 386 11.23 -20.48 -1.80
CA ALA A 386 11.92 -19.19 -1.80
C ALA A 386 11.17 -18.08 -1.03
N ASP A 387 9.85 -18.22 -0.91
CA ASP A 387 8.95 -17.28 -0.24
C ASP A 387 8.85 -17.49 1.27
N VAL A 388 9.46 -18.55 1.81
CA VAL A 388 9.58 -18.79 3.25
C VAL A 388 11.04 -18.86 3.63
N VAL A 389 11.49 -17.92 4.45
CA VAL A 389 12.87 -17.87 4.92
C VAL A 389 12.87 -17.57 6.41
N GLU A 390 13.63 -18.35 7.17
CA GLU A 390 13.79 -18.17 8.60
C GLU A 390 15.17 -17.58 8.89
N TYR A 391 15.24 -16.68 9.86
CA TYR A 391 16.45 -15.97 10.23
C TYR A 391 16.66 -16.10 11.73
N VAL A 392 17.90 -16.39 12.11
CA VAL A 392 18.31 -16.45 13.51
C VAL A 392 19.52 -15.56 13.68
N LEU A 393 19.41 -14.52 14.48
CA LEU A 393 20.55 -13.72 14.91
C LEU A 393 21.24 -14.46 16.06
N MET A 394 22.47 -14.91 15.83
CA MET A 394 23.27 -15.66 16.79
C MET A 394 24.30 -14.73 17.44
N SER A 395 24.46 -14.80 18.76
CA SER A 395 25.55 -14.13 19.47
C SER A 395 26.91 -14.75 19.12
N SER A 396 28.00 -14.09 19.55
CA SER A 396 29.37 -14.64 19.44
C SER A 396 29.54 -15.98 20.16
N GLU A 397 28.72 -16.26 21.17
CA GLU A 397 28.67 -17.53 21.92
C GLU A 397 27.73 -18.57 21.29
N ARG A 398 27.22 -18.32 20.08
CA ARG A 398 26.23 -19.15 19.36
C ARG A 398 24.90 -19.34 20.09
N THR A 399 24.50 -18.36 20.91
CA THR A 399 23.17 -18.32 21.53
C THR A 399 22.20 -17.49 20.67
N PRO A 400 20.94 -17.94 20.47
CA PRO A 400 19.99 -17.21 19.65
C PRO A 400 19.50 -15.94 20.37
N ILE A 401 19.77 -14.77 19.78
CA ILE A 401 19.32 -13.46 20.27
C ILE A 401 17.90 -13.18 19.76
N LEU A 402 17.69 -13.36 18.46
CA LEU A 402 16.45 -13.02 17.78
C LEU A 402 16.13 -14.10 16.75
N LYS A 403 14.87 -14.55 16.70
CA LYS A 403 14.36 -15.37 15.62
C LYS A 403 13.30 -14.58 14.86
N ALA A 404 13.44 -14.54 13.54
CA ALA A 404 12.48 -13.88 12.66
C ALA A 404 12.19 -14.76 11.45
N ALA A 405 11.07 -14.52 10.77
CA ALA A 405 10.76 -15.25 9.55
C ALA A 405 10.01 -14.41 8.52
N ARG A 406 10.20 -14.75 7.25
CA ARG A 406 9.52 -14.15 6.11
C ARG A 406 8.54 -15.17 5.54
N TYR A 407 7.29 -14.77 5.32
CA TYR A 407 6.23 -15.58 4.73
C TYR A 407 5.51 -14.79 3.63
N TYR A 408 5.86 -15.07 2.37
CA TYR A 408 5.22 -14.45 1.21
C TYR A 408 4.25 -15.41 0.52
N GLY A 409 3.17 -14.89 -0.04
CA GLY A 409 2.16 -15.69 -0.75
C GLY A 409 1.15 -16.37 0.18
N PHE A 410 -0.13 -16.30 -0.16
CA PHE A 410 -1.23 -16.83 0.68
C PHE A 410 -1.08 -18.30 1.09
N ARG A 411 -0.55 -19.15 0.22
CA ARG A 411 -0.31 -20.56 0.54
C ARG A 411 0.61 -20.72 1.76
N ASN A 412 1.61 -19.85 1.88
CA ASN A 412 2.53 -19.85 3.02
C ASN A 412 1.91 -19.16 4.24
N ILE A 413 1.15 -18.07 4.03
CA ILE A 413 0.41 -17.38 5.08
C ILE A 413 -0.59 -18.30 5.78
N GLN A 414 -1.35 -19.11 5.03
CA GLN A 414 -2.26 -20.12 5.58
C GLN A 414 -1.53 -21.12 6.48
N ASN A 415 -0.28 -21.49 6.15
CA ASN A 415 0.53 -22.35 7.01
C ASN A 415 0.92 -21.65 8.32
N LEU A 416 1.33 -20.38 8.24
CA LEU A 416 1.66 -19.57 9.41
C LEU A 416 0.47 -19.42 10.35
N VAL A 417 -0.69 -19.01 9.81
CA VAL A 417 -1.91 -18.79 10.58
C VAL A 417 -2.38 -20.08 11.29
N ARG A 418 -2.30 -21.24 10.62
CA ARG A 418 -2.62 -22.53 11.26
C ARG A 418 -1.71 -22.85 12.45
N LYS A 419 -0.44 -22.44 12.42
CA LYS A 419 0.50 -22.61 13.55
C LYS A 419 0.17 -21.70 14.73
N LEU A 420 -0.39 -20.51 14.47
CA LEU A 420 -0.76 -19.52 15.48
C LEU A 420 -2.15 -19.74 16.08
N LYS A 421 -2.94 -20.68 15.54
CA LYS A 421 -4.29 -20.96 16.02
C LYS A 421 -4.25 -21.48 17.47
N PRO A 422 -4.98 -20.86 18.41
CA PRO A 422 -5.04 -21.34 19.79
C PRO A 422 -5.54 -22.79 19.88
N ALA A 423 -4.97 -23.58 20.79
CA ALA A 423 -5.40 -24.95 21.01
C ALA A 423 -6.88 -24.99 21.44
N ARG A 424 -7.72 -25.77 20.74
CA ARG A 424 -9.14 -25.93 21.10
C ARG A 424 -9.25 -26.60 22.47
N VAL A 425 -9.90 -25.94 23.42
CA VAL A 425 -10.31 -26.55 24.69
C VAL A 425 -11.42 -27.56 24.38
N SER A 426 -11.15 -28.84 24.64
CA SER A 426 -12.14 -29.92 24.44
C SER A 426 -13.42 -29.62 25.23
N ARG A 427 -14.56 -29.53 24.54
CA ARG A 427 -15.89 -29.27 25.12
C ARG A 427 -16.62 -30.54 25.60
N LEU A 428 -15.90 -31.63 25.85
CA LEU A 428 -16.51 -32.87 26.36
C LEU A 428 -16.74 -32.77 27.88
N PRO A 429 -18.00 -32.79 28.37
CA PRO A 429 -18.29 -32.85 29.80
C PRO A 429 -17.93 -34.25 30.33
N GLY A 430 -17.10 -34.33 31.38
CA GLY A 430 -16.89 -35.58 32.13
C GLY A 430 -15.72 -36.48 31.68
N GLY A 431 -14.87 -36.05 30.75
CA GLY A 431 -13.66 -36.79 30.39
C GLY A 431 -12.53 -36.64 31.44
N ASN A 432 -12.52 -37.49 32.47
CA ASN A 432 -11.39 -37.60 33.40
C ASN A 432 -10.09 -37.82 32.62
N ARG A 433 -9.16 -36.87 32.72
CA ARG A 433 -7.82 -36.92 32.09
C ARG A 433 -7.03 -38.09 32.68
N ARG A 434 -6.98 -39.23 31.97
CA ARG A 434 -5.72 -39.97 31.85
C ARG A 434 -4.84 -39.16 30.91
N GLN A 435 -3.94 -38.35 31.46
CA GLN A 435 -2.90 -37.72 30.66
C GLN A 435 -2.10 -38.81 29.94
N PRO A 436 -1.99 -38.81 28.60
CA PRO A 436 -0.90 -39.48 27.95
C PRO A 436 0.34 -38.61 28.21
N VAL A 437 1.10 -38.99 29.24
CA VAL A 437 2.50 -38.58 29.42
C VAL A 437 3.21 -39.00 28.12
N GLY A 438 3.63 -38.03 27.30
CA GLY A 438 4.50 -38.34 26.15
C GLY A 438 4.37 -37.50 24.89
N ARG A 439 3.41 -36.58 24.74
CA ARG A 439 3.36 -35.74 23.51
C ARG A 439 2.91 -34.29 23.66
N ALA A 440 2.37 -33.90 24.82
CA ALA A 440 1.87 -32.54 25.04
C ALA A 440 2.93 -31.53 25.56
N ALA A 441 4.05 -32.00 26.11
CA ALA A 441 5.14 -31.11 26.54
C ALA A 441 6.12 -30.74 25.40
N ALA A 442 6.14 -31.50 24.31
CA ALA A 442 6.99 -31.22 23.13
C ALA A 442 6.30 -30.34 22.07
N ALA A 443 4.97 -30.20 22.13
CA ALA A 443 4.20 -29.35 21.20
C ALA A 443 3.99 -27.91 21.71
N ALA A 444 4.29 -27.64 22.98
CA ALA A 444 4.27 -26.29 23.57
C ALA A 444 5.59 -25.53 23.39
N GLY A 445 6.57 -26.09 22.66
CA GLY A 445 7.94 -25.56 22.62
C GLY A 445 8.68 -25.59 21.29
N SER A 446 8.04 -25.77 20.12
CA SER A 446 8.79 -25.77 18.84
C SER A 446 8.04 -25.26 17.59
N GLY A 447 6.98 -24.46 17.74
CA GLY A 447 6.14 -24.01 16.62
C GLY A 447 6.39 -22.60 16.08
N THR A 448 6.52 -21.60 16.95
CA THR A 448 6.52 -20.17 16.56
C THR A 448 7.13 -19.27 17.65
N ASP A 449 8.34 -19.56 18.12
CA ASP A 449 9.12 -18.62 18.95
C ASP A 449 9.82 -17.59 18.04
N TYR A 450 9.04 -16.87 17.24
CA TYR A 450 9.56 -15.72 16.49
C TYR A 450 9.33 -14.44 17.30
N ALA A 451 10.25 -13.50 17.17
CA ALA A 451 10.04 -12.13 17.65
C ALA A 451 9.23 -11.35 16.61
N TYR A 452 9.61 -11.46 15.34
CA TYR A 452 9.00 -10.75 14.23
C TYR A 452 8.81 -11.66 13.03
N VAL A 453 7.69 -11.52 12.32
CA VAL A 453 7.41 -12.23 11.08
C VAL A 453 6.91 -11.23 10.03
N GLU A 454 7.63 -11.14 8.92
CA GLU A 454 7.20 -10.35 7.78
C GLU A 454 6.29 -11.17 6.88
N VAL A 455 5.12 -10.62 6.59
CA VAL A 455 4.02 -11.27 5.88
C VAL A 455 3.60 -10.41 4.69
N MET A 456 3.69 -10.97 3.49
CA MET A 456 3.26 -10.31 2.25
C MET A 456 2.33 -11.23 1.45
N ALA A 457 1.20 -10.70 1.00
CA ALA A 457 0.20 -11.44 0.24
C ALA A 457 0.72 -11.97 -1.10
N CYS A 458 1.55 -11.18 -1.78
CA CYS A 458 2.10 -11.51 -3.09
C CYS A 458 3.38 -12.36 -2.96
N PRO A 459 3.50 -13.49 -3.68
CA PRO A 459 4.77 -14.21 -3.81
C PRO A 459 5.84 -13.28 -4.39
N GLY A 460 7.06 -13.36 -3.87
CA GLY A 460 8.15 -12.47 -4.31
C GLY A 460 7.99 -11.00 -3.91
N GLY A 461 7.03 -10.62 -3.06
CA GLY A 461 6.90 -9.26 -2.51
C GLY A 461 6.17 -8.27 -3.42
N CYS A 462 6.37 -6.97 -3.17
CA CYS A 462 5.57 -5.89 -3.79
C CYS A 462 5.93 -5.61 -5.26
N THR A 463 7.10 -6.03 -5.74
CA THR A 463 7.46 -5.93 -7.17
C THR A 463 6.59 -6.82 -8.06
N ASN A 464 6.01 -7.88 -7.49
CA ASN A 464 5.02 -8.76 -8.11
C ASN A 464 3.57 -8.43 -7.65
N GLY A 465 3.33 -7.19 -7.21
CA GLY A 465 2.02 -6.74 -6.76
C GLY A 465 0.98 -6.74 -7.88
N GLY A 466 -0.30 -6.94 -7.53
CA GLY A 466 -1.37 -7.11 -8.52
C GLY A 466 -1.60 -5.90 -9.44
N GLY A 467 -1.16 -4.70 -9.02
CA GLY A 467 -1.28 -3.45 -9.77
C GLY A 467 -0.05 -3.07 -10.59
N GLN A 468 0.94 -3.96 -10.69
CA GLN A 468 2.14 -3.73 -11.49
C GLN A 468 1.88 -3.87 -13.00
N ILE A 469 2.75 -3.25 -13.79
CA ILE A 469 2.74 -3.40 -15.26
C ILE A 469 3.08 -4.86 -15.59
N ARG A 470 2.19 -5.52 -16.34
CA ARG A 470 2.44 -6.86 -16.87
C ARG A 470 3.13 -6.78 -18.23
N ILE A 471 3.60 -7.92 -18.73
CA ILE A 471 4.31 -8.01 -20.02
C ILE A 471 3.45 -7.46 -21.16
N GLU A 472 2.15 -7.74 -21.14
CA GLU A 472 1.22 -7.28 -22.17
C GLU A 472 1.10 -5.76 -22.15
N ASP A 473 0.90 -5.18 -20.97
CA ASP A 473 0.83 -3.74 -20.75
C ASP A 473 2.14 -3.05 -21.20
N ALA A 474 3.28 -3.65 -20.91
CA ALA A 474 4.60 -3.13 -21.28
C ALA A 474 4.83 -3.16 -22.80
N ARG A 475 4.40 -4.22 -23.49
CA ARG A 475 4.46 -4.33 -24.96
C ARG A 475 3.60 -3.25 -25.61
N GLU A 476 2.40 -3.01 -25.08
CA GLU A 476 1.51 -1.94 -25.56
C GLU A 476 2.15 -0.56 -25.36
N ALA A 477 2.62 -0.26 -24.15
CA ALA A 477 3.23 1.02 -23.81
C ALA A 477 4.48 1.35 -24.64
N THR A 478 5.26 0.34 -25.03
CA THR A 478 6.48 0.50 -25.85
C THR A 478 6.23 0.49 -27.35
N SER A 479 5.15 -0.15 -27.81
CA SER A 479 4.78 -0.16 -29.24
C SER A 479 4.35 1.22 -29.75
N ASN A 480 3.73 2.04 -28.89
CA ASN A 480 3.37 3.43 -29.21
C ASN A 480 4.59 4.34 -29.47
N THR A 481 5.80 3.88 -29.20
CA THR A 481 7.06 4.61 -29.41
C THR A 481 7.79 4.23 -30.71
N GLN A 482 7.45 3.11 -31.36
CA GLN A 482 8.07 2.68 -32.63
C GLN A 482 7.01 2.30 -33.68
N PRO A 483 6.69 3.18 -34.64
CA PRO A 483 5.78 2.86 -35.73
C PRO A 483 6.51 1.94 -36.73
N GLY A 484 6.39 0.61 -36.58
CA GLY A 484 6.99 -0.31 -37.55
C GLY A 484 6.87 -1.81 -37.27
N GLU A 485 6.74 -2.23 -36.02
CA GLU A 485 6.58 -3.65 -35.68
C GLU A 485 5.24 -3.88 -34.99
N VAL A 486 4.34 -4.59 -35.67
CA VAL A 486 3.09 -5.07 -35.05
C VAL A 486 3.49 -6.18 -34.08
N PRO A 487 3.41 -5.98 -32.76
CA PRO A 487 3.69 -7.06 -31.83
C PRO A 487 2.58 -8.10 -31.98
N ASP A 488 2.91 -9.39 -31.95
CA ASP A 488 1.92 -10.44 -31.78
C ASP A 488 1.30 -10.32 -30.37
N SER A 489 0.32 -9.42 -30.23
CA SER A 489 -0.37 -9.09 -28.98
C SER A 489 -1.30 -10.21 -28.50
N SER A 490 -1.36 -11.33 -29.24
CA SER A 490 -2.36 -12.38 -29.03
C SER A 490 -1.87 -13.56 -28.17
N SER A 491 -0.57 -13.71 -27.97
CA SER A 491 -0.02 -14.82 -27.18
C SER A 491 0.07 -14.48 -25.68
N LYS A 492 -0.66 -15.21 -24.83
CA LYS A 492 -0.47 -15.13 -23.37
C LYS A 492 0.99 -15.45 -23.03
N PRO A 493 1.66 -14.64 -22.18
CA PRO A 493 3.05 -14.86 -21.85
C PRO A 493 3.22 -16.19 -21.12
N THR A 494 4.30 -16.87 -21.46
CA THR A 494 4.69 -18.12 -20.82
C THR A 494 5.12 -17.86 -19.36
N PRO A 495 5.04 -18.87 -18.47
CA PRO A 495 5.56 -18.76 -17.11
C PRO A 495 7.08 -18.48 -17.04
N HIS A 496 7.82 -18.73 -18.13
CA HIS A 496 9.23 -18.36 -18.21
C HIS A 496 9.38 -16.85 -18.46
N GLU A 497 8.66 -16.30 -19.45
CA GLU A 497 8.65 -14.86 -19.72
C GLU A 497 8.17 -14.06 -18.51
N GLN A 498 7.13 -14.52 -17.81
CA GLN A 498 6.66 -13.88 -16.57
C GLN A 498 7.74 -13.80 -15.49
N ARG A 499 8.54 -14.86 -15.33
CA ARG A 499 9.65 -14.88 -14.37
C ARG A 499 10.79 -13.97 -14.81
N THR A 500 11.13 -13.94 -16.10
CA THR A 500 12.16 -13.04 -16.64
C THR A 500 11.74 -11.58 -16.51
N TRP A 501 10.46 -11.27 -16.76
CA TRP A 501 9.90 -9.95 -16.53
C TRP A 501 10.01 -9.51 -15.07
N LEU A 502 9.57 -10.37 -14.14
CA LEU A 502 9.69 -10.07 -12.71
C LEU A 502 11.16 -9.88 -12.30
N ALA A 503 12.08 -10.71 -12.79
CA ALA A 503 13.50 -10.55 -12.53
C ALA A 503 14.05 -9.20 -13.02
N ARG A 504 13.56 -8.70 -14.17
CA ARG A 504 13.91 -7.36 -14.68
C ARG A 504 13.37 -6.24 -13.78
N VAL A 505 12.15 -6.38 -13.27
CA VAL A 505 11.57 -5.43 -12.31
C VAL A 505 12.34 -5.44 -10.99
N ASP A 506 12.70 -6.62 -10.49
CA ASP A 506 13.52 -6.77 -9.28
C ASP A 506 14.93 -6.18 -9.48
N GLU A 507 15.56 -6.41 -10.63
CA GLU A 507 16.84 -5.80 -10.98
C GLU A 507 16.74 -4.27 -10.98
N ALA A 508 15.72 -3.69 -11.61
CA ALA A 508 15.49 -2.25 -11.62
C ALA A 508 15.21 -1.68 -10.21
N TYR A 509 14.59 -2.47 -9.34
CA TYR A 509 14.36 -2.10 -7.94
C TYR A 509 15.69 -2.01 -7.17
N TYR A 510 16.58 -2.99 -7.34
CA TYR A 510 17.88 -3.00 -6.67
C TYR A 510 18.93 -2.08 -7.32
N SER A 511 18.79 -1.74 -8.61
CA SER A 511 19.76 -0.93 -9.35
C SER A 511 19.72 0.57 -9.00
N ALA A 512 18.79 1.01 -8.14
CA ALA A 512 18.72 2.39 -7.66
C ALA A 512 20.03 2.92 -7.04
N GLU A 513 20.97 2.02 -6.71
CA GLU A 513 22.29 2.33 -6.14
C GLU A 513 23.35 2.73 -7.19
N SER A 514 23.34 2.11 -8.38
CA SER A 514 24.43 2.20 -9.38
C SER A 514 24.67 3.63 -9.90
N ASP A 515 23.61 4.39 -10.09
CA ASP A 515 23.68 5.69 -10.78
C ASP A 515 24.14 6.85 -9.90
N SER A 516 24.35 6.59 -8.60
CA SER A 516 24.85 7.57 -7.65
C SER A 516 26.38 7.70 -7.67
N GLU A 517 27.10 6.72 -8.23
CA GLU A 517 28.57 6.72 -8.30
C GLU A 517 29.14 7.69 -9.35
N HIS A 518 28.31 8.21 -10.27
CA HIS A 518 28.74 9.17 -11.29
C HIS A 518 28.71 10.65 -10.84
N GLU A 519 28.25 10.98 -9.63
CA GLU A 519 28.39 12.31 -9.03
C GLU A 519 29.71 12.39 -8.23
N VAL A 520 30.82 12.54 -8.95
CA VAL A 520 32.16 12.78 -8.39
C VAL A 520 32.16 14.13 -7.67
N GLY A 521 31.93 14.14 -6.34
CA GLY A 521 32.02 15.39 -5.59
C GLY A 521 31.45 15.47 -4.17
N ASN A 522 31.34 14.37 -3.41
CA ASN A 522 31.44 14.44 -1.94
C ASN A 522 31.43 13.01 -1.36
N GLN A 523 32.52 12.63 -0.69
CA GLN A 523 32.56 11.44 0.15
C GLN A 523 31.62 11.65 1.35
N SER A 524 30.32 11.45 1.19
CA SER A 524 29.43 11.29 2.33
C SER A 524 29.74 9.93 2.94
N GLN A 525 30.34 9.91 4.13
CA GLN A 525 30.46 8.69 4.94
C GLN A 525 29.08 8.02 5.01
N SER A 526 29.02 6.74 4.64
CA SER A 526 27.79 5.95 4.75
C SER A 526 27.43 5.84 6.24
N LEU A 527 26.32 6.46 6.63
CA LEU A 527 25.85 6.44 8.01
C LEU A 527 25.55 5.00 8.43
N SER A 528 25.92 4.64 9.65
CA SER A 528 25.50 3.40 10.28
C SER A 528 23.97 3.34 10.42
N ILE A 529 23.41 2.14 10.54
CA ILE A 529 21.96 1.95 10.71
C ILE A 529 21.43 2.68 11.96
N LEU A 530 22.20 2.70 13.05
CA LEU A 530 21.82 3.39 14.29
C LEU A 530 21.79 4.91 14.11
N GLU A 531 22.75 5.49 13.38
CA GLU A 531 22.75 6.92 13.06
C GLU A 531 21.58 7.30 12.12
N LYS A 532 21.17 6.39 11.23
CA LYS A 532 19.97 6.58 10.40
C LYS A 532 18.71 6.55 11.27
N GLU A 533 18.57 5.58 12.17
CA GLU A 533 17.46 5.52 13.12
C GLU A 533 17.38 6.79 13.99
N ASP A 534 18.52 7.29 14.50
CA ASP A 534 18.54 8.52 15.30
C ASP A 534 18.05 9.75 14.51
N LYS A 535 18.41 9.87 13.23
CA LYS A 535 17.90 10.94 12.35
C LYS A 535 16.40 10.81 12.12
N VAL A 536 15.93 9.60 11.86
CA VAL A 536 14.50 9.29 11.68
C VAL A 536 13.74 9.63 12.97
N HIS A 537 14.20 9.17 14.12
CA HIS A 537 13.59 9.47 15.42
C HIS A 537 13.58 10.96 15.71
N SER A 538 14.65 11.69 15.37
CA SER A 538 14.70 13.14 15.52
C SER A 538 13.65 13.84 14.64
N ALA A 539 13.48 13.40 13.39
CA ALA A 539 12.45 13.92 12.50
C ALA A 539 11.03 13.60 12.99
N LEU A 540 10.78 12.39 13.49
CA LEU A 540 9.48 11.98 14.03
C LEU A 540 9.12 12.73 15.33
N ARG A 541 10.08 12.95 16.22
CA ARG A 541 9.90 13.79 17.42
C ARG A 541 9.58 15.23 17.01
N TYR A 542 10.37 15.79 16.09
CA TYR A 542 10.11 17.13 15.57
C TYR A 542 8.71 17.24 14.94
N TRP A 543 8.28 16.26 14.14
CA TRP A 543 6.93 16.25 13.57
C TRP A 543 5.84 16.21 14.65
N SER A 544 5.99 15.33 15.65
CA SER A 544 5.08 15.22 16.80
C SER A 544 4.98 16.54 17.57
N ASP A 545 6.11 17.18 17.86
CA ASP A 545 6.20 18.45 18.60
C ASP A 545 5.66 19.62 17.76
N PHE A 546 6.02 19.65 16.46
CA PHE A 546 5.53 20.64 15.51
C PHE A 546 4.02 20.59 15.42
N MET A 547 3.40 19.40 15.43
CA MET A 547 1.94 19.28 15.40
C MET A 547 1.28 19.47 16.77
N GLY A 548 1.99 19.19 17.87
CA GLY A 548 1.40 19.09 19.21
C GLY A 548 0.49 17.86 19.36
N ILE A 549 0.73 16.82 18.56
CA ILE A 549 -0.03 15.56 18.54
C ILE A 549 0.94 14.42 18.87
N PRO A 550 0.62 13.52 19.82
CA PRO A 550 1.49 12.39 20.13
C PRO A 550 1.75 11.49 18.91
N LEU A 551 2.98 11.01 18.78
CA LEU A 551 3.36 10.07 17.71
C LEU A 551 2.48 8.81 17.68
N SER A 552 1.96 8.37 18.83
CA SER A 552 1.02 7.25 18.93
C SER A 552 -0.30 7.45 18.17
N LYS A 553 -0.72 8.71 17.94
CA LYS A 553 -1.88 9.03 17.08
C LYS A 553 -1.50 9.24 15.62
N LEU A 554 -0.27 9.71 15.36
CA LEU A 554 0.21 10.03 14.02
C LEU A 554 0.66 8.78 13.25
N ALA A 555 1.41 7.88 13.90
CA ALA A 555 2.11 6.78 13.26
C ALA A 555 1.43 5.41 13.42
N TYR A 556 0.46 5.28 14.32
CA TYR A 556 -0.19 4.01 14.62
C TYR A 556 -1.66 4.01 14.17
N THR A 557 -2.18 2.82 13.94
CA THR A 557 -3.54 2.55 13.51
C THR A 557 -4.13 1.38 14.33
N THR A 558 -5.39 1.06 14.06
CA THR A 558 -6.12 -0.01 14.71
C THR A 558 -6.66 -0.99 13.67
N TYR A 559 -6.99 -2.19 14.11
CA TYR A 559 -7.60 -3.22 13.27
C TYR A 559 -8.93 -3.62 13.89
N ARG A 560 -9.85 -4.08 13.05
CA ARG A 560 -11.19 -4.50 13.46
C ARG A 560 -11.47 -5.92 13.02
N GLU A 561 -12.17 -6.65 13.88
CA GLU A 561 -12.78 -7.91 13.47
C GLU A 561 -13.94 -7.59 12.52
N VAL A 562 -13.92 -8.19 11.32
CA VAL A 562 -14.99 -8.03 10.35
C VAL A 562 -15.91 -9.24 10.47
N GLU A 563 -17.05 -9.05 11.13
CA GLU A 563 -18.08 -10.08 11.15
C GLU A 563 -18.78 -10.12 9.78
N SER A 564 -18.59 -11.23 9.05
CA SER A 564 -19.34 -11.46 7.81
C SER A 564 -20.81 -11.74 8.12
N ASP A 565 -21.69 -10.92 7.54
CA ASP A 565 -23.14 -11.14 7.55
C ASP A 565 -23.61 -12.02 6.38
N VAL A 566 -22.70 -12.48 5.51
CA VAL A 566 -23.03 -13.30 4.35
C VAL A 566 -23.60 -14.64 4.81
N GLY A 567 -24.90 -14.84 4.57
CA GLY A 567 -25.65 -16.04 5.00
C GLY A 567 -26.48 -15.88 6.28
N LYS A 568 -26.49 -14.70 6.92
CA LYS A 568 -27.44 -14.39 7.99
C LYS A 568 -28.75 -13.85 7.37
N ASN A 569 -29.88 -14.43 7.72
CA ASN A 569 -31.20 -13.99 7.25
C ASN A 569 -31.55 -12.60 7.83
N GLN A 570 -31.18 -11.53 7.13
CA GLN A 570 -31.65 -10.17 7.41
C GLN A 570 -32.69 -9.73 6.34
N PRO A 571 -33.67 -8.89 6.69
CA PRO A 571 -34.68 -8.41 5.75
C PRO A 571 -34.00 -7.64 4.60
N ALA A 572 -34.44 -7.91 3.37
CA ALA A 572 -33.86 -7.40 2.14
C ALA A 572 -33.91 -5.86 2.09
N VAL A 573 -32.84 -5.22 2.55
CA VAL A 573 -32.53 -3.82 2.22
C VAL A 573 -31.75 -3.85 0.91
N ASN A 574 -32.15 -3.03 -0.05
CA ASN A 574 -31.58 -2.98 -1.39
C ASN A 574 -30.05 -2.76 -1.31
N ASP A 575 -29.27 -3.66 -1.89
CA ASP A 575 -27.79 -3.65 -1.76
C ASP A 575 -27.18 -2.32 -2.24
N THR A 576 -27.78 -1.67 -3.23
CA THR A 576 -27.39 -0.33 -3.69
C THR A 576 -27.54 0.74 -2.61
N THR A 577 -28.61 0.73 -1.82
CA THR A 577 -28.80 1.69 -0.72
C THR A 577 -27.79 1.45 0.40
N ARG A 578 -27.45 0.18 0.67
CA ARG A 578 -26.43 -0.19 1.66
C ARG A 578 -25.03 0.23 1.21
N VAL A 579 -24.70 0.11 -0.08
CA VAL A 579 -23.45 0.58 -0.68
C VAL A 579 -23.34 2.11 -0.66
N VAL A 580 -24.43 2.83 -0.95
CA VAL A 580 -24.47 4.30 -0.86
C VAL A 580 -24.34 4.78 0.59
N GLU A 581 -24.98 4.12 1.55
CA GLU A 581 -24.79 4.42 2.98
C GLU A 581 -23.37 4.09 3.47
N LEU A 582 -22.76 3.00 3.02
CA LEU A 582 -21.37 2.67 3.33
C LEU A 582 -20.42 3.71 2.71
N ALA A 583 -20.60 4.08 1.44
CA ALA A 583 -19.81 5.12 0.79
C ALA A 583 -19.95 6.49 1.51
N GLY A 584 -21.16 6.83 1.97
CA GLY A 584 -21.42 8.06 2.73
C GLY A 584 -20.91 8.05 4.18
N LYS A 585 -20.86 6.88 4.84
CA LYS A 585 -20.30 6.72 6.19
C LYS A 585 -18.78 6.64 6.20
N ILE A 586 -18.14 6.19 5.12
CA ILE A 586 -16.69 5.99 4.99
C ILE A 586 -15.93 7.31 4.68
N GLY A 587 -16.48 8.47 5.03
CA GLY A 587 -15.78 9.76 4.96
C GLY A 587 -15.28 10.09 3.55
N GLY A 588 -16.18 10.51 2.68
CA GLY A 588 -15.83 11.05 1.38
C GLY A 588 -17.09 11.59 0.71
N GLY A 589 -17.14 12.91 0.51
CA GLY A 589 -18.01 13.48 -0.51
C GLY A 589 -17.44 13.07 -1.86
N TRP A 590 -17.93 11.96 -2.38
CA TRP A 590 -17.73 11.54 -3.77
C TRP A 590 -18.79 12.19 -4.64
#